data_AF-A0A0F9DP48-F1
#
_entry.id   AF-A0A0F9DP48-F1
#
_cell.length_a   1.000
_cell.length_b   1.000
_cell.length_c   1.000
_cell.angle_alpha   90.00
_cell.angle_beta   90.00
_cell.angle_gamma   90.00
#
_symmetry.space_group_name_H-M   'P 1'
#
loop_
_entity.id
_entity.type
_entity.pdbx_description
1 polymer ?
#
loop_
_entity_poly.entity_id
_entity_poly.type
_entity_poly.pdbx_seq_one_letter_code
_entity_poly.pdbx_strand_id
1 'polypeptide(L)'
;MSQLEGGNGSSSDAKPRKCNAKEDRFAREFVIDLEKRNAAIRAGYAKKAATAQATRLLGRAWVQDRIAELQAALAGRMDLTADGVIAQLMKDHKLAQEAGHHSAAVRATELLG
;
A
#
# COMPACT_ATOMS: atom_id res chain seq x y z
N MET A 1 39.23 17.97 -27.26
CA MET A 1 38.13 17.09 -27.70
C MET A 1 37.06 17.10 -26.63
N SER A 2 35.82 17.27 -27.07
CA SER A 2 34.60 17.68 -26.36
C SER A 2 34.41 17.17 -24.93
N GLN A 3 34.14 18.12 -24.02
CA GLN A 3 33.19 17.92 -22.94
C GLN A 3 31.83 17.55 -23.57
N LEU A 4 31.13 16.56 -23.02
CA LEU A 4 29.70 16.38 -23.22
C LEU A 4 29.07 16.43 -21.83
N GLU A 5 28.74 17.64 -21.40
CA GLU A 5 27.72 17.88 -20.39
C GLU A 5 26.36 17.47 -20.97
N GLY A 6 25.79 16.40 -20.43
CA GLY A 6 24.39 16.04 -20.63
C GLY A 6 23.53 16.65 -19.54
N GLY A 7 23.45 17.99 -19.52
CA GLY A 7 22.59 18.73 -18.60
C GLY A 7 21.12 18.66 -18.98
N ASN A 8 20.35 18.03 -18.09
CA ASN A 8 19.06 18.49 -17.56
C ASN A 8 17.80 18.48 -18.46
N GLY A 9 16.87 17.61 -18.07
CA GLY A 9 15.45 17.69 -18.39
C GLY A 9 14.59 17.64 -17.11
N SER A 10 14.99 18.36 -16.05
CA SER A 10 14.15 18.60 -14.88
C SER A 10 12.94 19.44 -15.30
N SER A 11 11.81 18.78 -15.55
CA SER A 11 10.53 19.43 -15.79
C SER A 11 9.81 19.62 -14.45
N SER A 12 10.33 20.54 -13.65
CA SER A 12 9.80 20.96 -12.35
C SER A 12 8.86 22.14 -12.54
N ASP A 13 7.62 21.91 -12.98
CA ASP A 13 6.48 22.85 -12.82
C ASP A 13 5.15 22.19 -13.21
N ALA A 14 4.76 21.12 -12.49
CA ALA A 14 3.46 20.48 -12.69
C ALA A 14 2.62 20.56 -11.41
N LYS A 15 1.65 21.48 -11.41
CA LYS A 15 0.53 21.52 -10.45
C LYS A 15 0.09 20.09 -10.11
N PRO A 16 -0.10 19.73 -8.82
CA PRO A 16 -0.42 18.36 -8.43
C PRO A 16 -1.67 17.89 -9.18
N ARG A 17 -1.48 16.96 -10.10
CA ARG A 17 -2.54 16.36 -10.90
C ARG A 17 -3.32 15.46 -9.96
N LYS A 18 -4.62 15.70 -9.77
CA LYS A 18 -5.47 14.77 -9.00
C LYS A 18 -5.90 13.60 -9.88
N CYS A 19 -6.02 12.41 -9.30
CA CYS A 19 -6.54 11.24 -10.01
C CYS A 19 -7.88 11.54 -10.70
N ASN A 20 -7.99 11.19 -11.99
CA ASN A 20 -9.29 11.14 -12.66
C ASN A 20 -10.11 9.93 -12.19
N ALA A 21 -11.38 9.85 -12.59
CA ALA A 21 -12.28 8.78 -12.14
C ALA A 21 -11.78 7.34 -12.45
N LYS A 22 -11.11 7.14 -13.59
CA LYS A 22 -10.55 5.82 -13.95
C LYS A 22 -9.27 5.50 -13.17
N GLU A 23 -8.46 6.51 -12.85
CA GLU A 23 -7.26 6.38 -12.03
C GLU A 23 -7.61 6.11 -10.56
N ASP A 24 -8.59 6.82 -10.01
CA ASP A 24 -9.10 6.57 -8.65
C ASP A 24 -9.66 5.15 -8.55
N ARG A 25 -10.42 4.71 -9.57
CA ARG A 25 -10.94 3.34 -9.58
C ARG A 25 -9.83 2.30 -9.70
N PHE A 26 -8.81 2.55 -10.53
CA PHE A 26 -7.62 1.69 -10.58
C PHE A 26 -6.95 1.58 -9.21
N ALA A 27 -6.72 2.71 -8.52
CA ALA A 27 -6.10 2.71 -7.20
C ALA A 27 -6.91 1.90 -6.17
N ARG A 28 -8.25 2.08 -6.14
CA ARG A 28 -9.15 1.29 -5.27
C ARG A 28 -9.12 -0.19 -5.55
N GLU A 29 -9.15 -0.58 -6.82
CA GLU A 29 -9.12 -1.98 -7.22
C GLU A 29 -7.77 -2.63 -6.95
N PHE A 30 -6.68 -1.85 -7.08
CA PHE A 30 -5.32 -2.32 -6.87
C PHE A 30 -5.02 -2.57 -5.39
N VAL A 31 -5.49 -1.73 -4.46
CA VAL A 31 -5.25 -1.96 -3.02
C VAL A 31 -5.99 -3.17 -2.45
N ILE A 32 -6.93 -3.76 -3.18
CA ILE A 32 -7.67 -4.96 -2.74
C ILE A 32 -6.82 -6.22 -2.90
N ASP A 33 -6.22 -6.44 -4.08
CA ASP A 33 -5.54 -7.69 -4.42
C ASP A 33 -4.09 -7.51 -4.91
N LEU A 34 -3.62 -6.27 -5.01
CA LEU A 34 -2.30 -5.89 -5.56
C LEU A 34 -2.07 -6.44 -6.99
N GLU A 35 -3.15 -6.78 -7.71
CA GLU A 35 -3.05 -7.38 -9.03
C GLU A 35 -3.24 -6.32 -10.13
N LYS A 36 -2.12 -5.88 -10.68
CA LYS A 36 -2.00 -4.73 -11.59
C LYS A 36 -2.92 -4.85 -12.80
N ARG A 37 -2.90 -6.01 -13.47
CA ARG A 37 -3.63 -6.22 -14.73
C ARG A 37 -5.13 -6.25 -14.49
N ASN A 38 -5.57 -6.97 -13.46
CA ASN A 38 -6.99 -7.10 -13.17
C ASN A 38 -7.57 -5.79 -12.62
N ALA A 39 -6.83 -5.07 -11.78
CA ALA A 39 -7.22 -3.75 -11.32
C ALA A 39 -7.46 -2.77 -12.49
N ALA A 40 -6.59 -2.79 -13.51
CA ALA A 40 -6.80 -1.98 -14.72
C ALA A 40 -8.04 -2.42 -15.52
N ILE A 41 -8.30 -3.72 -15.64
CA ILE A 41 -9.52 -4.21 -16.31
C ILE A 41 -10.78 -3.77 -15.54
N ARG A 42 -10.80 -3.92 -14.21
CA ARG A 42 -11.92 -3.50 -13.35
C ARG A 42 -12.13 -1.98 -13.34
N ALA A 43 -11.05 -1.21 -13.52
CA ALA A 43 -11.11 0.25 -13.72
C ALA A 43 -11.60 0.68 -15.13
N GLY A 44 -11.86 -0.28 -16.02
CA GLY A 44 -12.41 -0.01 -17.36
C GLY A 44 -11.37 0.24 -18.45
N TYR A 45 -10.14 -0.24 -18.28
CA TYR A 45 -9.14 -0.29 -19.35
C TYR A 45 -9.30 -1.56 -20.20
N ALA A 46 -9.00 -1.45 -21.49
CA ALA A 46 -9.10 -2.57 -22.41
C ALA A 46 -8.16 -3.73 -22.01
N LYS A 47 -8.68 -4.97 -22.00
CA LYS A 47 -7.93 -6.17 -21.58
C LYS A 47 -6.60 -6.35 -22.29
N LYS A 48 -6.53 -6.01 -23.59
CA LYS A 48 -5.31 -6.09 -24.40
C LYS A 48 -4.22 -5.10 -23.95
N ALA A 49 -4.59 -3.94 -23.40
CA ALA A 49 -3.68 -2.89 -22.97
C ALA A 49 -3.52 -2.79 -21.44
N ALA A 50 -4.31 -3.55 -20.67
CA ALA A 50 -4.42 -3.41 -19.22
C ALA A 50 -3.07 -3.47 -18.49
N THR A 51 -2.18 -4.39 -18.86
CA THR A 51 -0.85 -4.51 -18.23
C THR A 51 0.04 -3.27 -18.47
N ALA A 52 0.09 -2.79 -19.72
CA ALA A 52 0.87 -1.61 -20.08
C ALA A 52 0.28 -0.35 -19.41
N GLN A 53 -1.05 -0.24 -19.37
CA GLN A 53 -1.75 0.84 -18.68
C GLN A 53 -1.47 0.82 -17.18
N ALA A 54 -1.59 -0.34 -16.52
CA ALA A 54 -1.31 -0.47 -15.09
C ALA A 54 0.13 -0.06 -14.74
N THR A 55 1.11 -0.49 -15.53
CA THR A 55 2.51 -0.11 -15.33
C THR A 55 2.71 1.40 -15.43
N ARG A 56 2.09 2.04 -16.43
CA ARG A 56 2.12 3.49 -16.59
C ARG A 56 1.41 4.22 -15.44
N LEU A 57 0.30 3.68 -14.95
CA LEU A 57 -0.45 4.25 -13.83
C LEU A 57 0.36 4.20 -12.54
N LEU A 58 1.03 3.08 -12.28
CA LEU A 58 1.90 2.94 -11.11
C LEU A 58 3.12 3.86 -11.16
N GLY A 59 3.57 4.29 -12.35
CA GLY A 59 4.63 5.29 -12.49
C GLY A 59 4.20 6.74 -12.23
N ARG A 60 2.91 7.01 -12.00
CA ARG A 60 2.39 8.37 -11.79
C ARG A 60 2.35 8.68 -10.30
N ALA A 61 3.01 9.77 -9.88
CA ALA A 61 3.08 10.20 -8.49
C ALA A 61 1.69 10.32 -7.84
N TRP A 62 0.74 10.98 -8.49
CA TRP A 62 -0.61 11.17 -7.93
C TRP A 62 -1.43 9.88 -7.76
N VAL A 63 -1.13 8.86 -8.57
CA VAL A 63 -1.75 7.54 -8.41
C VAL A 63 -1.12 6.82 -7.21
N GLN A 64 0.20 6.96 -7.02
CA GLN A 64 0.90 6.45 -5.84
C GLN A 64 0.40 7.11 -4.56
N ASP A 65 0.25 8.43 -4.55
CA ASP A 65 -0.31 9.17 -3.41
C ASP A 65 -1.70 8.64 -3.05
N ARG A 66 -2.54 8.41 -4.07
CA ARG A 66 -3.87 7.86 -3.86
C ARG A 66 -3.86 6.43 -3.32
N ILE A 67 -2.94 5.59 -3.78
CA ILE A 67 -2.75 4.23 -3.24
C ILE A 67 -2.33 4.30 -1.78
N ALA A 68 -1.39 5.19 -1.43
CA ALA A 68 -0.93 5.38 -0.06
C ALA A 68 -2.05 5.85 0.87
N GLU A 69 -2.87 6.82 0.44
CA GLU A 69 -4.07 7.26 1.18
C GLU A 69 -5.03 6.09 1.46
N LEU A 70 -5.27 5.25 0.46
CA LEU A 70 -6.17 4.10 0.59
C LEU A 70 -5.59 3.03 1.52
N GLN A 71 -4.29 2.77 1.44
CA GLN A 71 -3.59 1.83 2.33
C GLN A 71 -3.59 2.32 3.77
N ALA A 72 -3.34 3.61 4.01
CA ALA A 72 -3.40 4.21 5.34
C ALA A 72 -4.82 4.13 5.92
N ALA A 73 -5.85 4.41 5.10
CA ALA A 73 -7.24 4.26 5.52
C ALA A 73 -7.62 2.81 5.83
N LEU A 74 -7.08 1.83 5.10
CA LEU A 74 -7.27 0.40 5.40
C LEU A 74 -6.56 -0.01 6.69
N ALA A 75 -5.31 0.39 6.87
CA ALA A 75 -4.53 0.10 8.07
C ALA A 75 -5.20 0.66 9.33
N GLY A 76 -5.69 1.90 9.28
CA GLY A 76 -6.42 2.53 10.39
C GLY A 76 -7.75 1.86 10.71
N ARG A 77 -8.47 1.31 9.72
CA ARG A 77 -9.73 0.58 9.97
C ARG A 77 -9.52 -0.82 10.54
N MET A 78 -8.46 -1.49 10.12
CA MET A 78 -8.18 -2.86 10.55
C MET A 78 -7.39 -2.92 11.86
N ASP A 79 -7.04 -1.77 12.42
CA ASP A 79 -6.17 -1.63 13.60
C ASP A 79 -4.88 -2.45 13.47
N LEU A 80 -4.43 -2.67 12.23
CA LEU A 80 -3.16 -3.34 11.88
C LEU A 80 -1.97 -2.40 12.11
N THR A 81 -2.18 -1.37 12.93
CA THR A 81 -1.09 -0.54 13.44
C THR A 81 -0.22 -1.41 14.34
N ALA A 82 1.07 -1.08 14.46
CA ALA A 82 1.96 -1.80 15.36
C ALA A 82 1.38 -1.84 16.79
N ASP A 83 0.79 -0.73 17.23
CA ASP A 83 0.14 -0.60 18.53
C ASP A 83 -1.10 -1.49 18.67
N GLY A 84 -1.94 -1.57 17.63
CA GLY A 84 -3.13 -2.44 17.63
C GLY A 84 -2.77 -3.93 17.62
N VAL A 85 -1.71 -4.32 16.91
CA VAL A 85 -1.16 -5.68 16.96
C VAL A 85 -0.59 -6.00 18.34
N ILE A 86 0.15 -5.07 18.97
CA ILE A 86 0.66 -5.23 20.34
C ILE A 86 -0.50 -5.38 21.33
N ALA A 87 -1.53 -4.54 21.25
CA ALA A 87 -2.70 -4.60 22.12
C ALA A 87 -3.46 -5.93 21.98
N GLN A 88 -3.64 -6.42 20.75
CA GLN A 88 -4.28 -7.71 20.50
C GLN A 88 -3.42 -8.88 21.03
N LEU A 89 -2.09 -8.85 20.81
CA LEU A 89 -1.17 -9.85 21.35
C LEU A 89 -1.17 -9.87 22.89
N MET A 90 -1.21 -8.71 23.55
CA MET A 90 -1.32 -8.62 25.01
C MET A 90 -2.65 -9.18 25.52
N LYS A 91 -3.75 -8.94 24.80
CA LYS A 91 -5.08 -9.48 25.14
C LYS A 91 -5.11 -11.00 25.00
N ASP A 92 -4.57 -11.52 23.91
CA ASP A 92 -4.47 -12.96 23.66
C ASP A 92 -3.54 -13.64 24.68
N HIS A 93 -2.43 -12.97 25.03
CA HIS A 93 -1.54 -13.41 26.11
C HIS A 93 -2.27 -13.52 27.46
N LYS A 94 -3.06 -12.50 27.83
CA LYS A 94 -3.85 -12.52 29.07
C LYS A 94 -4.89 -13.64 29.08
N LEU A 95 -5.61 -13.84 27.97
CA LEU A 95 -6.58 -14.93 27.83
C LEU A 95 -5.91 -16.31 27.89
N ALA A 96 -4.71 -16.47 27.31
CA ALA A 96 -3.94 -17.71 27.40
C ALA A 96 -3.41 -17.99 28.82
N GLN A 97 -3.07 -16.95 29.59
CA GLN A 97 -2.72 -17.07 31.01
C GLN A 97 -3.92 -17.51 31.86
N GLU A 98 -5.10 -16.92 31.61
CA GLU A 98 -6.36 -17.28 32.29
C GLU A 98 -6.80 -18.72 31.95
N ALA A 99 -6.46 -19.22 30.77
CA ALA A 99 -6.71 -20.60 30.34
C ALA A 99 -5.66 -21.64 30.80
N GLY A 100 -4.60 -21.23 31.52
CA GLY A 100 -3.58 -22.14 32.05
C GLY A 100 -2.55 -22.65 31.03
N HIS A 101 -2.48 -22.05 29.84
CA HIS A 101 -1.55 -22.45 28.77
C HIS A 101 -0.29 -21.56 28.77
N HIS A 102 0.56 -21.75 29.79
CA HIS A 102 1.72 -20.90 30.08
C HIS A 102 2.88 -20.95 29.05
N SER A 103 2.87 -21.88 28.10
CA SER A 103 3.95 -22.01 27.09
C SER A 103 3.86 -20.99 25.94
N ALA A 104 2.66 -20.48 25.63
CA ALA A 104 2.47 -19.40 24.65
C ALA A 104 2.87 -18.04 25.23
N ALA A 105 2.74 -17.88 26.56
CA ALA A 105 3.01 -16.64 27.26
C ALA A 105 4.50 -16.25 27.25
N VAL A 106 5.41 -17.22 27.44
CA VAL A 106 6.86 -16.95 27.54
C VAL A 106 7.44 -16.40 26.23
N ARG A 107 7.02 -16.91 25.06
CA ARG A 107 7.54 -16.45 23.76
C ARG A 107 7.11 -15.03 23.38
N ALA A 108 5.96 -14.57 23.86
CA ALA A 108 5.50 -13.21 23.61
C ALA A 108 6.36 -12.19 24.37
N THR A 109 6.81 -12.53 25.58
CA THR A 109 7.68 -11.70 26.40
C THR A 109 9.11 -11.61 25.83
N GLU A 110 9.60 -12.68 25.20
CA GLU A 110 10.90 -12.72 24.51
C GLU A 110 10.95 -11.81 23.27
N LEU A 111 9.82 -11.55 22.60
CA LEU A 111 9.75 -10.67 21.43
C LEU A 111 9.64 -9.18 21.80
N LEU A 112 9.41 -8.86 23.08
CA LEU A 112 9.25 -7.50 23.61
C LEU A 112 10.50 -6.99 24.35
N GLY A 113 11.53 -7.82 24.51
CA GLY A 113 12.84 -7.46 25.06
C GLY A 113 13.92 -7.39 24.00
#